data_AF-A0A7S2AS45-F1
#
_entry.id   AF-A0A7S2AS45-F1
#
_cell.length_a   1.000
_cell.length_b   1.000
_cell.length_c   1.000
_cell.angle_alpha   90.00
_cell.angle_beta   90.00
_cell.angle_gamma   90.00
#
_symmetry.space_group_name_H-M   'P 1'
#
loop_
_entity.id
_entity.type
_entity.pdbx_description
1 polymer ?
#
loop_
_entity_poly.entity_id
_entity_poly.type
_entity_poly.pdbx_seq_one_letter_code
_entity_poly.pdbx_strand_id
1 'polypeptide(L)'
;DDPQEGFALVAFTAHAQPQWVFQSNFQRLGLAEELREGVFVLVREGFPSISQTGTWLEAGLRGKITGLDDDGDATVAFDEHDQEQWVSRKHFDMLQAVSGVERVALSRDAALSLQTELHDGFRTQEFQADLQDLQARHRAEEISQAEFGKSRQALFMRVQGVVLPKYGFDASGLGVIKMMGEMGPFVKDPDIADLSKRVNVLLGLEMPTEKLKQITEDY
;
A
#
# COMPACT_ATOMS: atom_id res chain seq x y z
N ASP A 1 3.68 -1.17 50.86
CA ASP A 1 3.19 -2.28 50.03
C ASP A 1 4.04 -2.40 48.79
N ASP A 2 4.55 -3.61 48.61
CA ASP A 2 5.56 -4.02 47.66
C ASP A 2 5.07 -3.81 46.21
N PRO A 3 5.78 -3.05 45.35
CA PRO A 3 5.45 -3.01 43.94
C PRO A 3 5.81 -4.37 43.34
N GLN A 4 4.81 -5.22 43.13
CA GLN A 4 5.00 -6.50 42.43
C GLN A 4 5.72 -6.23 41.10
N GLU A 5 6.98 -6.67 41.01
CA GLU A 5 7.78 -6.54 39.79
C GLU A 5 6.98 -7.02 38.58
N GLY A 6 6.89 -6.18 37.55
CA GLY A 6 6.18 -6.53 36.31
C GLY A 6 4.70 -6.15 36.28
N PHE A 7 4.14 -5.43 37.25
CA PHE A 7 2.76 -4.92 37.21
C PHE A 7 2.69 -3.39 37.30
N ALA A 8 1.67 -2.79 36.69
CA ALA A 8 1.22 -1.44 37.03
C ALA A 8 -0.28 -1.40 37.27
N LEU A 9 -0.69 -0.47 38.12
CA LEU A 9 -2.09 -0.18 38.37
C LEU A 9 -2.58 0.81 37.31
N VAL A 10 -3.53 0.40 36.47
CA VAL A 10 -4.05 1.17 35.33
C VAL A 10 -5.52 1.49 35.57
N ALA A 11 -5.90 2.75 35.43
CA ALA A 11 -7.30 3.16 35.48
C ALA A 11 -7.96 2.95 34.11
N PHE A 12 -9.03 2.17 34.08
CA PHE A 12 -9.85 1.96 32.88
C PHE A 12 -11.17 2.71 33.03
N THR A 13 -11.60 3.44 31.99
CA THR A 13 -12.86 4.21 31.99
C THR A 13 -14.10 3.33 32.21
N ALA A 14 -14.04 2.05 31.82
CA ALA A 14 -15.10 1.08 32.03
C ALA A 14 -15.20 0.53 33.47
N HIS A 15 -14.26 0.85 34.36
CA HIS A 15 -14.18 0.26 35.70
C HIS A 15 -14.06 1.34 36.79
N ALA A 16 -14.84 1.19 37.86
CA ALA A 16 -14.86 2.15 38.97
C ALA A 16 -13.57 2.14 39.81
N GLN A 17 -12.73 1.11 39.68
CA GLN A 17 -11.46 0.99 40.38
C GLN A 17 -10.33 0.62 39.41
N PRO A 18 -9.11 1.16 39.61
CA PRO A 18 -7.94 0.78 38.84
C PRO A 18 -7.65 -0.73 38.93
N GLN A 19 -7.15 -1.31 37.84
CA GLN A 19 -6.83 -2.74 37.75
C GLN A 19 -5.33 -2.96 37.64
N TRP A 20 -4.83 -4.05 38.23
CA TRP A 20 -3.45 -4.47 38.06
C TRP A 20 -3.24 -5.10 36.69
N VAL A 21 -2.32 -4.54 35.91
CA VAL A 21 -1.99 -4.98 34.57
C VAL A 21 -0.53 -5.39 34.53
N PHE A 22 -0.26 -6.55 33.94
CA PHE A 22 1.11 -7.03 33.70
C PHE A 22 1.81 -6.16 32.63
N GLN A 23 3.09 -5.82 32.81
CA GLN A 23 3.87 -4.98 31.89
C GLN A 23 3.91 -5.54 30.46
N SER A 24 3.91 -6.86 30.29
CA SER A 24 3.82 -7.52 28.97
C SER A 24 2.50 -7.24 28.25
N ASN A 25 1.45 -6.79 28.97
CA ASN A 25 0.18 -6.38 28.40
C ASN A 25 0.11 -4.87 28.11
N PHE A 26 1.15 -4.08 28.39
CA PHE A 26 1.06 -2.62 28.19
C PHE A 26 0.95 -2.24 26.72
N GLN A 27 1.60 -3.00 25.84
CA GLN A 27 1.41 -2.90 24.38
C GLN A 27 -0.04 -3.13 23.94
N ARG A 28 -0.85 -3.83 24.75
CA ARG A 28 -2.27 -4.10 24.49
C ARG A 28 -3.20 -3.01 25.04
N LEU A 29 -2.70 -2.12 25.91
CA LEU A 29 -3.49 -1.04 26.50
C LEU A 29 -3.82 0.07 25.50
N GLY A 30 -2.95 0.32 24.51
CA GLY A 30 -3.22 1.29 23.43
C GLY A 30 -4.03 0.73 22.26
N LEU A 31 -3.87 -0.56 21.95
CA LEU A 31 -4.51 -1.17 20.76
C LEU A 31 -6.04 -1.27 20.88
N ALA A 32 -6.59 -1.58 22.06
CA ALA A 32 -8.04 -1.75 22.22
C ALA A 32 -8.82 -0.41 22.18
N GLU A 33 -8.20 0.71 22.55
CA GLU A 33 -8.82 2.05 22.44
C GLU A 33 -8.71 2.62 21.01
N GLU A 34 -7.71 2.18 20.25
CA GLU A 34 -7.48 2.63 18.87
C GLU A 34 -8.25 1.79 17.82
N LEU A 35 -8.60 0.55 18.12
CA LEU A 35 -9.37 -0.33 17.23
C LEU A 35 -10.88 -0.12 17.44
N ARG A 36 -11.44 0.80 16.67
CA ARG A 36 -12.88 1.11 16.63
C ARG A 36 -13.39 1.13 15.20
N GLU A 37 -14.70 1.05 15.03
CA GLU A 37 -15.34 1.22 13.73
C GLU A 37 -14.84 2.49 13.03
N GLY A 38 -14.55 2.37 11.74
CA GLY A 38 -14.01 3.43 10.90
C GLY A 38 -12.49 3.54 10.90
N VAL A 39 -11.78 2.90 11.84
CA VAL A 39 -10.30 2.93 11.88
C VAL A 39 -9.72 1.98 10.84
N PHE A 40 -8.66 2.44 10.20
CA PHE A 40 -7.86 1.61 9.32
C PHE A 40 -6.86 0.79 10.14
N VAL A 41 -6.66 -0.45 9.70
CA VAL A 41 -5.75 -1.39 10.33
C VAL A 41 -4.80 -1.98 9.29
N LEU A 42 -3.60 -2.32 9.73
CA LEU A 42 -2.63 -3.10 8.97
C LEU A 42 -2.40 -4.44 9.67
N VAL A 43 -2.41 -5.54 8.92
CA VAL A 43 -2.00 -6.86 9.41
C VAL A 43 -0.48 -6.85 9.57
N ARG A 44 0.02 -7.08 10.79
CA ARG A 44 1.45 -7.14 11.11
C ARG A 44 2.04 -8.52 10.90
N GLU A 45 1.27 -9.54 11.23
CA GLU A 45 1.64 -10.95 11.15
C GLU A 45 0.44 -11.70 10.56
N GLY A 46 0.69 -12.72 9.73
CA GLY A 46 -0.40 -13.41 9.04
C GLY A 46 -1.21 -14.32 9.96
N PHE A 47 -2.53 -14.37 9.79
CA PHE A 47 -3.42 -15.19 10.62
C PHE A 47 -4.72 -15.57 9.90
N PRO A 48 -5.43 -16.62 10.34
CA PRO A 48 -6.72 -16.98 9.76
C PRO A 48 -7.83 -16.06 10.26
N SER A 49 -8.65 -15.58 9.34
CA SER A 49 -9.96 -15.00 9.67
C SER A 49 -10.90 -16.06 10.24
N ILE A 50 -11.90 -15.62 11.01
CA ILE A 50 -12.96 -16.49 11.55
C ILE A 50 -14.22 -16.49 10.65
N SER A 51 -14.14 -15.88 9.47
CA SER A 51 -15.18 -15.95 8.43
C SER A 51 -15.48 -17.41 8.06
N GLN A 52 -16.67 -17.69 7.53
CA GLN A 52 -17.06 -19.06 7.13
C GLN A 52 -16.09 -19.70 6.12
N THR A 53 -15.41 -18.89 5.30
CA THR A 53 -14.42 -19.35 4.31
C THR A 53 -13.03 -19.58 4.89
N GLY A 54 -12.74 -19.14 6.12
CA GLY A 54 -11.43 -19.31 6.77
C GLY A 54 -10.28 -18.64 6.02
N THR A 55 -10.53 -17.47 5.43
CA THR A 55 -9.55 -16.73 4.62
C THR A 55 -8.28 -16.42 5.42
N TRP A 56 -7.11 -16.69 4.86
CA TRP A 56 -5.83 -16.30 5.45
C TRP A 56 -5.53 -14.83 5.17
N LEU A 57 -5.23 -14.05 6.21
CA LEU A 57 -4.91 -12.63 6.12
C LEU A 57 -3.40 -12.47 6.18
N GLU A 58 -2.77 -11.98 5.11
CA GLU A 58 -1.32 -11.85 5.02
C GLU A 58 -0.80 -10.58 5.68
N ALA A 59 0.44 -10.62 6.20
CA ALA A 59 1.11 -9.44 6.72
C ALA A 59 1.26 -8.36 5.64
N GLY A 60 0.98 -7.11 6.01
CA GLY A 60 0.95 -5.95 5.11
C GLY A 60 -0.44 -5.64 4.55
N LEU A 61 -1.41 -6.54 4.70
CA LEU A 61 -2.78 -6.31 4.27
C LEU A 61 -3.42 -5.18 5.09
N ARG A 62 -3.99 -4.19 4.40
CA ARG A 62 -4.69 -3.06 5.02
C ARG A 62 -6.19 -3.27 4.91
N GLY A 63 -6.92 -2.85 5.94
CA GLY A 63 -8.38 -2.84 5.90
C GLY A 63 -8.97 -1.74 6.77
N LYS A 64 -10.28 -1.54 6.65
CA LYS A 64 -11.05 -0.65 7.50
C LYS A 64 -11.96 -1.48 8.40
N ILE A 65 -11.94 -1.24 9.70
CA ILE A 65 -12.91 -1.83 10.62
C ILE A 65 -14.27 -1.25 10.27
N THR A 66 -15.22 -2.10 9.87
CA THR A 66 -16.58 -1.72 9.49
C THR A 66 -17.61 -2.08 10.56
N GLY A 67 -17.24 -2.89 11.54
CA GLY A 67 -18.08 -3.17 12.70
C GLY A 67 -17.32 -3.88 13.81
N LEU A 68 -17.87 -3.80 15.02
CA LEU A 68 -17.47 -4.56 16.20
C LEU A 68 -18.72 -5.20 16.80
N ASP A 69 -18.64 -6.46 17.19
CA ASP A 69 -19.73 -7.16 17.87
C ASP A 69 -19.62 -7.12 19.40
N ASP A 70 -20.59 -7.72 20.09
CA ASP A 70 -20.65 -7.75 21.55
C ASP A 70 -19.55 -8.61 22.19
N ASP A 71 -18.97 -9.56 21.45
CA ASP A 71 -17.83 -10.38 21.86
C ASP A 71 -16.48 -9.65 21.64
N GLY A 72 -16.53 -8.51 20.94
CA GLY A 72 -15.39 -7.66 20.61
C GLY A 72 -14.59 -8.14 19.41
N ASP A 73 -15.15 -9.04 18.60
CA ASP A 73 -14.62 -9.40 17.28
C ASP A 73 -14.93 -8.26 16.29
N ALA A 74 -14.07 -8.09 15.28
CA ALA A 74 -14.19 -7.03 14.28
C ALA A 74 -14.56 -7.58 12.92
N THR A 75 -15.45 -6.89 12.21
CA THR A 75 -15.58 -7.02 10.77
C THR A 75 -14.67 -6.00 10.10
N VAL A 76 -13.83 -6.46 9.16
CA VAL A 76 -12.84 -5.64 8.48
C VAL A 76 -12.96 -5.79 6.97
N ALA A 77 -13.15 -4.67 6.26
CA ALA A 77 -13.07 -4.59 4.81
C ALA A 77 -11.60 -4.42 4.40
N PHE A 78 -10.94 -5.51 4.02
CA PHE A 78 -9.54 -5.50 3.57
C PHE A 78 -9.42 -5.16 2.08
N ASP A 79 -8.40 -4.38 1.72
CA ASP A 79 -8.20 -3.82 0.37
C ASP A 79 -8.08 -4.90 -0.73
N GLU A 80 -7.69 -6.14 -0.39
CA GLU A 80 -7.45 -7.24 -1.34
C GLU A 80 -8.50 -8.36 -1.25
N HIS A 81 -9.64 -8.11 -0.59
CA HIS A 81 -10.74 -9.07 -0.49
C HIS A 81 -12.09 -8.43 -0.84
N ASP A 82 -12.86 -9.08 -1.73
CA ASP A 82 -14.18 -8.61 -2.16
C ASP A 82 -15.25 -8.70 -1.06
N GLN A 83 -14.99 -9.51 -0.02
CA GLN A 83 -15.88 -9.69 1.12
C GLN A 83 -15.17 -9.26 2.39
N GLU A 84 -15.94 -8.64 3.29
CA GLU A 84 -15.47 -8.33 4.63
C GLU A 84 -15.07 -9.60 5.39
N GLN A 85 -14.03 -9.49 6.20
CA GLN A 85 -13.49 -10.59 6.96
C GLN A 85 -13.70 -10.37 8.45
N TRP A 86 -14.13 -11.43 9.13
CA TRP A 86 -14.24 -11.44 10.57
C TRP A 86 -12.88 -11.74 11.19
N VAL A 87 -12.43 -10.84 12.05
CA VAL A 87 -11.18 -10.95 12.80
C VAL A 87 -11.53 -11.12 14.27
N SER A 88 -11.12 -12.25 14.85
CA SER A 88 -11.31 -12.44 16.28
C SER A 88 -10.51 -11.42 17.08
N ARG A 89 -11.08 -10.95 18.19
CA ARG A 89 -10.42 -10.12 19.20
C ARG A 89 -9.05 -10.68 19.63
N LYS A 90 -8.90 -12.01 19.61
CA LYS A 90 -7.65 -12.71 19.95
C LYS A 90 -6.51 -12.44 18.98
N HIS A 91 -6.79 -11.96 17.77
CA HIS A 91 -5.81 -11.60 16.75
C HIS A 91 -5.60 -10.08 16.62
N PHE A 92 -6.16 -9.27 17.52
CA PHE A 92 -6.00 -7.81 17.44
C PHE A 92 -4.55 -7.35 17.69
N ASP A 93 -3.74 -8.15 18.39
CA ASP A 93 -2.31 -7.89 18.54
C ASP A 93 -1.51 -8.13 17.25
N MET A 94 -2.10 -8.84 16.30
CA MET A 94 -1.61 -9.00 14.93
C MET A 94 -2.07 -7.86 14.02
N LEU A 95 -2.90 -6.94 14.52
CA LEU A 95 -3.29 -5.72 13.82
C LEU A 95 -2.52 -4.52 14.38
N GLN A 96 -2.31 -3.53 13.52
CA GLN A 96 -1.86 -2.20 13.90
C GLN A 96 -2.92 -1.21 13.48
N ALA A 97 -3.50 -0.49 14.44
CA ALA A 97 -4.28 0.71 14.11
C ALA A 97 -3.36 1.68 13.37
N VAL A 98 -3.73 2.04 12.16
CA VAL A 98 -3.08 3.08 11.39
C VAL A 98 -4.00 4.29 11.42
N SER A 99 -3.46 5.44 11.80
CA SER A 99 -4.15 6.73 11.76
C SER A 99 -4.46 7.06 10.30
N GLY A 100 -5.56 6.49 9.81
CA GLY A 100 -6.00 6.67 8.45
C GLY A 100 -6.56 8.07 8.29
N VAL A 101 -5.77 8.94 7.66
CA VAL A 101 -6.38 9.78 6.63
C VAL A 101 -7.06 8.77 5.69
N GLU A 102 -8.38 8.88 5.55
CA GLU A 102 -9.12 8.27 4.45
C GLU A 102 -8.26 8.43 3.20
N ARG A 103 -7.99 7.36 2.41
CA ARG A 103 -7.28 7.56 1.15
C ARG A 103 -8.15 8.50 0.33
N VAL A 104 -7.78 9.77 0.33
CA VAL A 104 -8.40 10.76 -0.53
C VAL A 104 -8.04 10.26 -1.91
N ALA A 105 -9.03 9.73 -2.63
CA ALA A 105 -8.87 9.30 -4.01
C ALA A 105 -8.03 10.35 -4.72
N LEU A 106 -6.98 9.92 -5.41
CA LEU A 106 -6.02 10.82 -6.06
C LEU A 106 -6.77 11.95 -6.75
N SER A 107 -6.56 13.20 -6.34
CA SER A 107 -7.22 14.33 -6.99
C SER A 107 -6.59 14.55 -8.37
N ARG A 108 -7.29 15.26 -9.26
CA ARG A 108 -6.74 15.62 -10.57
C ARG A 108 -5.38 16.31 -10.45
N ASP A 109 -5.25 17.27 -9.53
CA ASP A 109 -4.02 18.05 -9.34
C ASP A 109 -2.90 17.18 -8.76
N ALA A 110 -3.23 16.23 -7.87
CA ALA A 110 -2.27 15.26 -7.37
C ALA A 110 -1.81 14.30 -8.46
N ALA A 111 -2.71 13.81 -9.31
CA ALA A 111 -2.39 12.96 -10.45
C ALA A 111 -1.46 13.66 -11.45
N LEU A 112 -1.76 14.93 -11.76
CA LEU A 112 -0.92 15.75 -12.65
C LEU A 112 0.48 16.00 -12.05
N SER A 113 0.55 16.33 -10.76
CA SER A 113 1.82 16.55 -10.06
C SER A 113 2.65 15.27 -10.02
N LEU A 114 2.03 14.13 -9.70
CA LEU A 114 2.67 12.82 -9.68
C LEU A 114 3.29 12.49 -11.05
N GLN A 115 2.52 12.64 -12.13
CA GLN A 115 3.02 12.37 -13.48
C GLN A 115 4.12 13.35 -13.90
N THR A 116 4.05 14.61 -13.48
CA THR A 116 5.09 15.60 -13.73
C THR A 116 6.40 15.24 -13.03
N GLU A 117 6.35 14.84 -11.76
CA GLU A 117 7.54 14.41 -11.01
C GLU A 117 8.15 13.13 -11.58
N LEU A 118 7.32 12.16 -11.99
CA LEU A 118 7.81 10.96 -12.69
C LEU A 118 8.49 11.33 -14.01
N HIS A 119 7.84 12.16 -14.82
CA HIS A 119 8.42 12.67 -16.07
C HIS A 119 9.77 13.33 -15.84
N ASP A 120 9.88 14.24 -14.87
CA ASP A 120 11.09 14.98 -14.60
C ASP A 120 12.23 14.08 -14.11
N GLY A 121 11.91 13.12 -13.23
CA GLY A 121 12.86 12.12 -12.77
C GLY A 121 13.38 11.23 -13.91
N PHE A 122 12.49 10.77 -14.79
CA PHE A 122 12.87 9.97 -15.95
C PHE A 122 13.59 10.78 -17.04
N ARG A 123 13.41 12.09 -17.11
CA ARG A 123 14.10 12.96 -18.08
C ARG A 123 15.53 13.31 -17.68
N THR A 124 15.97 12.97 -16.47
CA THR A 124 17.33 13.29 -16.02
C THR A 124 18.38 12.65 -16.91
N GLN A 125 19.49 13.37 -17.14
CA GLN A 125 20.59 12.88 -17.98
C GLN A 125 21.18 11.57 -17.44
N GLU A 126 21.31 11.46 -16.12
CA GLU A 126 21.80 10.27 -15.43
C GLU A 126 20.90 9.05 -15.71
N PHE A 127 19.59 9.19 -15.46
CA PHE A 127 18.65 8.09 -15.71
C PHE A 127 18.65 7.64 -17.17
N GLN A 128 18.66 8.60 -18.11
CA GLN A 128 18.62 8.29 -19.54
C GLN A 128 19.93 7.65 -20.02
N ALA A 129 21.09 8.06 -19.47
CA ALA A 129 22.37 7.40 -19.76
C ALA A 129 22.37 5.94 -19.27
N ASP A 130 21.92 5.70 -18.03
CA ASP A 130 21.80 4.35 -17.47
C ASP A 130 20.83 3.47 -18.27
N LEU A 131 19.69 4.02 -18.70
CA LEU A 131 18.71 3.29 -19.51
C LEU A 131 19.28 2.93 -20.90
N GLN A 132 20.02 3.86 -21.52
CA GLN A 132 20.66 3.62 -22.82
C GLN A 132 21.76 2.56 -22.73
N ASP A 133 22.60 2.60 -21.70
CA ASP A 133 23.62 1.56 -21.43
C ASP A 133 22.96 0.19 -21.27
N LEU A 134 21.94 0.11 -20.41
CA LEU A 134 21.21 -1.14 -20.17
C LEU A 134 20.60 -1.71 -21.46
N GLN A 135 20.01 -0.85 -22.30
CA GLN A 135 19.49 -1.25 -23.61
C GLN A 135 20.58 -1.68 -24.60
N ALA A 136 21.74 -1.02 -24.58
CA ALA A 136 22.86 -1.37 -25.45
C ALA A 136 23.42 -2.75 -25.10
N ARG A 137 23.64 -3.02 -23.81
CA ARG A 137 24.11 -4.33 -23.32
C ARG A 137 23.14 -5.46 -23.67
N HIS A 138 21.83 -5.21 -23.58
CA HIS A 138 20.82 -6.17 -24.02
C HIS A 138 20.85 -6.42 -25.53
N ARG A 139 20.97 -5.36 -26.37
CA ARG A 139 21.09 -5.51 -27.83
C ARG A 139 22.38 -6.22 -28.27
N ALA A 140 23.45 -6.08 -27.49
CA ALA A 140 24.70 -6.77 -27.69
C ALA A 140 24.68 -8.22 -27.15
N GLU A 141 23.53 -8.69 -26.64
CA GLU A 141 23.35 -10.02 -26.03
C GLU A 141 24.26 -10.30 -24.82
N GLU A 142 24.78 -9.24 -24.18
CA GLU A 142 25.62 -9.36 -22.98
C GLU A 142 24.82 -9.77 -21.74
N ILE A 143 23.52 -9.47 -21.73
CA ILE A 143 22.58 -9.83 -20.67
C ILE A 143 21.35 -10.50 -21.26
N SER A 144 20.80 -11.46 -20.53
CA SER A 144 19.58 -12.15 -20.94
C SER A 144 18.35 -11.23 -20.91
N GLN A 145 17.29 -11.58 -21.65
CA GLN A 145 16.01 -10.88 -21.60
C GLN A 145 15.43 -10.79 -20.16
N ALA A 146 15.60 -11.84 -19.36
CA ALA A 146 15.14 -11.86 -17.97
C ALA A 146 15.93 -10.88 -17.08
N GLU A 147 17.26 -10.85 -17.25
CA GLU A 147 18.14 -9.93 -16.54
C GLU A 147 17.90 -8.47 -16.95
N PHE A 148 17.66 -8.23 -18.25
CA PHE A 148 17.25 -6.93 -18.76
C PHE A 148 15.94 -6.46 -18.11
N GLY A 149 14.91 -7.32 -18.06
CA GLY A 149 13.65 -7.01 -17.40
C GLY A 149 13.81 -6.61 -15.93
N LYS A 150 14.56 -7.42 -15.16
CA LYS A 150 14.84 -7.16 -13.74
C LYS A 150 15.62 -5.86 -13.53
N SER A 151 16.67 -5.63 -14.32
CA SER A 151 17.52 -4.44 -14.21
C SER A 151 16.78 -3.17 -14.60
N ARG A 152 15.92 -3.25 -15.63
CA ARG A 152 15.08 -2.14 -16.07
C ARG A 152 14.05 -1.77 -15.01
N GLN A 153 13.39 -2.76 -14.40
CA GLN A 153 12.48 -2.52 -13.28
C GLN A 153 13.21 -1.85 -12.10
N ALA A 154 14.40 -2.34 -11.73
CA ALA A 154 15.19 -1.76 -10.66
C ALA A 154 15.60 -0.31 -10.97
N LEU A 155 15.94 -0.01 -12.23
CA LEU A 155 16.24 1.36 -12.68
C LEU A 155 15.02 2.27 -12.54
N PHE A 156 13.84 1.83 -12.97
CA PHE A 156 12.60 2.62 -12.88
C PHE A 156 12.23 2.92 -11.42
N MET A 157 12.44 1.94 -10.53
CA MET A 157 12.20 2.09 -9.09
C MET A 157 13.09 3.12 -8.41
N ARG A 158 14.23 3.53 -8.99
CA ARG A 158 15.03 4.65 -8.44
C ARG A 158 14.25 5.97 -8.46
N VAL A 159 13.42 6.17 -9.48
CA VAL A 159 12.54 7.35 -9.59
C VAL A 159 11.23 7.09 -8.86
N GLN A 160 10.55 5.98 -9.19
CA GLN A 160 9.22 5.67 -8.63
C GLN A 160 9.27 5.53 -7.10
N GLY A 161 10.32 4.91 -6.54
CA GLY A 161 10.46 4.74 -5.09
C GLY A 161 10.60 6.05 -4.31
N VAL A 162 11.03 7.14 -4.96
CA VAL A 162 11.11 8.48 -4.35
C VAL A 162 9.81 9.26 -4.53
N VAL A 163 9.14 9.10 -5.67
CA VAL A 163 7.93 9.87 -6.01
C VAL A 163 6.69 9.27 -5.34
N LEU A 164 6.48 7.96 -5.44
CA LEU A 164 5.25 7.28 -5.00
C LEU A 164 4.86 7.56 -3.54
N PRO A 165 5.77 7.53 -2.54
CA PRO A 165 5.42 7.78 -1.15
C PRO A 165 4.85 9.17 -0.89
N LYS A 166 5.21 10.18 -1.71
CA LYS A 166 4.68 11.54 -1.59
C LYS A 166 3.18 11.62 -1.85
N TYR A 167 2.65 10.65 -2.58
CA TYR A 167 1.25 10.56 -2.99
C TYR A 167 0.50 9.41 -2.29
N GLY A 168 1.09 8.83 -1.23
CA GLY A 168 0.43 7.78 -0.44
C GLY A 168 0.54 6.37 -1.02
N PHE A 169 1.43 6.15 -1.99
CA PHE A 169 1.73 4.84 -2.56
C PHE A 169 3.05 4.28 -2.02
N ASP A 170 3.12 2.96 -1.84
CA ASP A 170 4.34 2.32 -1.37
C ASP A 170 5.48 2.45 -2.40
N ALA A 171 6.73 2.54 -1.93
CA ALA A 171 7.92 2.52 -2.78
C ALA A 171 8.24 1.11 -3.33
N SER A 172 7.25 0.45 -3.91
CA SER A 172 7.30 -0.95 -4.36
C SER A 172 6.57 -1.15 -5.67
N GLY A 173 6.74 -2.32 -6.30
CA GLY A 173 5.96 -2.69 -7.48
C GLY A 173 4.46 -2.73 -7.23
N LEU A 174 4.02 -3.12 -6.03
CA LEU A 174 2.62 -3.08 -5.63
C LEU A 174 2.10 -1.63 -5.54
N GLY A 175 2.92 -0.71 -5.02
CA GLY A 175 2.61 0.72 -5.02
C GLY A 175 2.44 1.29 -6.43
N VAL A 176 3.26 0.85 -7.39
CA VAL A 176 3.10 1.21 -8.82
C VAL A 176 1.75 0.72 -9.35
N ILE A 177 1.36 -0.53 -9.09
CA ILE A 177 0.08 -1.09 -9.53
C ILE A 177 -1.10 -0.31 -8.93
N LYS A 178 -1.04 -0.01 -7.63
CA LYS A 178 -2.06 0.80 -6.94
C LYS A 178 -2.16 2.21 -7.55
N MET A 179 -1.02 2.85 -7.81
CA MET A 179 -0.98 4.16 -8.49
C MET A 179 -1.61 4.10 -9.88
N MET A 180 -1.31 3.06 -10.68
CA MET A 180 -1.92 2.89 -12.00
C MET A 180 -3.44 2.74 -11.92
N GLY A 181 -3.96 2.03 -10.91
CA GLY A 181 -5.41 1.92 -10.65
C GLY A 181 -6.04 3.28 -10.33
N GLU A 182 -5.42 4.07 -9.44
CA GLU A 182 -5.92 5.41 -9.07
C GLU A 182 -5.80 6.44 -10.21
N MET A 183 -4.92 6.20 -11.19
CA MET A 183 -4.84 7.04 -12.40
C MET A 183 -6.00 6.80 -13.38
N GLY A 184 -6.77 5.73 -13.23
CA GLY A 184 -7.86 5.32 -14.14
C GLY A 184 -8.85 6.44 -14.50
N PRO A 185 -9.42 7.18 -13.51
CA PRO A 185 -10.32 8.30 -13.78
C PRO A 185 -9.71 9.44 -14.62
N PHE A 186 -8.38 9.55 -14.67
CA PHE A 186 -7.65 10.64 -15.31
C PHE A 186 -7.06 10.29 -16.68
N VAL A 187 -7.22 9.05 -17.16
CA VAL A 187 -6.63 8.59 -18.44
C VAL A 187 -7.09 9.43 -19.65
N LYS A 188 -8.30 9.99 -19.60
CA LYS A 188 -8.87 10.85 -20.67
C LYS A 188 -8.59 12.34 -20.48
N ASP A 189 -7.96 12.73 -19.37
CA ASP A 189 -7.58 14.12 -19.14
C ASP A 189 -6.43 14.50 -20.11
N PRO A 190 -6.55 15.61 -20.87
CA PRO A 190 -5.59 15.91 -21.93
C PRO A 190 -4.18 16.19 -21.42
N ASP A 191 -4.03 16.85 -20.27
CA ASP A 191 -2.72 17.22 -19.73
C ASP A 191 -2.01 15.97 -19.20
N ILE A 192 -2.76 15.14 -18.45
CA ILE A 192 -2.25 13.89 -17.88
C ILE A 192 -1.96 12.87 -18.99
N ALA A 193 -2.79 12.79 -20.02
CA ALA A 193 -2.58 11.91 -21.17
C ALA A 193 -1.33 12.31 -21.97
N ASP A 194 -1.08 13.60 -22.19
CA ASP A 194 0.13 14.08 -22.87
C ASP A 194 1.40 13.76 -22.06
N LEU A 195 1.38 14.01 -20.74
CA LEU A 195 2.49 13.65 -19.87
C LEU A 195 2.74 12.14 -19.83
N SER A 196 1.68 11.33 -19.74
CA SER A 196 1.78 9.88 -19.75
C SER A 196 2.44 9.36 -21.04
N LYS A 197 2.10 9.97 -22.18
CA LYS A 197 2.76 9.65 -23.46
C LYS A 197 4.25 10.01 -23.43
N ARG A 198 4.61 11.19 -22.94
CA ARG A 198 6.02 11.62 -22.81
C ARG A 198 6.82 10.71 -21.89
N VAL A 199 6.25 10.29 -20.77
CA VAL A 199 6.86 9.29 -19.87
C VAL A 199 7.09 7.98 -20.60
N ASN A 200 6.09 7.47 -21.33
CA ASN A 200 6.24 6.23 -22.10
C ASN A 200 7.35 6.31 -23.16
N VAL A 201 7.49 7.47 -23.83
CA VAL A 201 8.60 7.72 -24.77
C VAL A 201 9.95 7.67 -24.03
N LEU A 202 10.08 8.39 -22.92
CA LEU A 202 11.31 8.42 -22.10
C LEU A 202 11.71 7.03 -21.59
N LEU A 203 10.73 6.18 -21.30
CA LEU A 203 10.97 4.83 -20.82
C LEU A 203 11.20 3.83 -21.96
N GLY A 204 11.03 4.20 -23.23
CA GLY A 204 11.08 3.27 -24.37
C GLY A 204 9.95 2.25 -24.31
N LEU A 205 8.75 2.69 -23.94
CA LEU A 205 7.52 1.90 -23.83
C LEU A 205 6.50 2.25 -24.93
N GLU A 206 6.92 2.89 -26.03
CA GLU A 206 6.02 3.10 -27.17
C GLU A 206 5.43 1.75 -27.63
N MET A 207 4.17 1.54 -27.25
CA MET A 207 3.34 0.47 -27.76
C MET A 207 2.77 0.92 -29.10
N PRO A 208 2.82 0.10 -30.16
CA PRO A 208 1.99 0.32 -31.33
C PRO A 208 0.53 0.47 -30.87
N THR A 209 -0.14 1.53 -31.34
CA THR A 209 -1.48 1.98 -30.91
C THR A 209 -2.52 0.85 -30.84
N GLU A 210 -2.31 -0.21 -31.62
CA GLU A 210 -3.22 -1.33 -31.78
C GLU A 210 -3.26 -2.29 -30.58
N LYS A 211 -2.20 -2.34 -29.76
CA LYS A 211 -2.19 -3.15 -28.53
C LYS A 211 -2.86 -2.47 -27.33
N LEU A 212 -2.97 -1.14 -27.34
CA LEU A 212 -3.59 -0.36 -26.27
C LEU A 212 -5.12 -0.54 -26.22
N LYS A 213 -5.77 -0.67 -27.39
CA LYS A 213 -7.22 -0.90 -27.47
C LYS A 213 -7.64 -2.22 -26.81
N GLN A 214 -6.86 -3.28 -26.97
CA GLN A 214 -7.15 -4.59 -26.38
C GLN A 214 -7.12 -4.56 -24.84
N ILE A 215 -6.16 -3.83 -24.24
CA ILE A 215 -6.02 -3.79 -22.78
C ILE A 215 -7.13 -2.95 -22.13
N THR A 216 -7.62 -1.92 -22.79
CA THR A 216 -8.70 -1.06 -22.25
C THR A 216 -10.11 -1.59 -22.49
N GLU A 217 -10.28 -2.57 -23.37
CA GLU A 217 -11.57 -3.24 -23.62
C GLU A 217 -11.77 -4.46 -22.71
N ASP A 218 -10.70 -4.95 -22.09
CA ASP A 218 -10.69 -6.12 -21.19
C ASP A 218 -10.82 -5.75 -19.68
N TYR A 219 -11.06 -4.47 -19.34
CA TYR A 219 -11.32 -3.99 -17.97
C TYR A 219 -12.56 -3.10 -17.88
#